data_AF-A0A4R2KDE4-F1
#
_entry.id   AF-A0A4R2KDE4-F1
#
_cell.length_a   1.000
_cell.length_b   1.000
_cell.length_c   1.000
_cell.angle_alpha   90.00
_cell.angle_beta   90.00
_cell.angle_gamma   90.00
#
_symmetry.space_group_name_H-M   'P 1'
#
loop_
_entity.id
_entity.type
_entity.pdbx_description
1 polymer ?
#
loop_
_entity_poly.entity_id
_entity_poly.type
_entity_poly.pdbx_seq_one_letter_code
_entity_poly.pdbx_strand_id
1 'polypeptide(L)'
;MKKLCATLASASLCLSLSTPVRASDDSDKAAAAALALLGIAALAHHKDHYRDGYQPSGAEETAQFEMGYRDGLHNEPYASNYPTSAYMNGYDAGHRERSHSLAHRSSNVAGVKVPQAAMNSCFNDAVKGVFQTSPGNVHVIKAAQEGADNFYIELAHGHKHVVCTVNSAGQIFNTEYRRL
;
A
#
# COMPACT_ATOMS: atom_id res chain seq x y z
N MET A 1 25.14 -62.38 0.36
CA MET A 1 24.19 -61.30 0.71
C MET A 1 24.41 -60.17 -0.30
N LYS A 2 23.67 -60.17 -1.43
CA LYS A 2 22.63 -59.17 -1.80
C LYS A 2 23.15 -57.72 -1.62
N LYS A 3 23.69 -57.11 -2.69
CA LYS A 3 23.05 -56.13 -3.63
C LYS A 3 22.78 -54.78 -2.91
N LEU A 4 23.15 -53.57 -3.35
CA LEU A 4 23.18 -52.97 -4.70
C LEU A 4 24.08 -51.70 -4.72
N CYS A 5 24.80 -51.50 -5.84
CA CYS A 5 25.06 -50.18 -6.42
C CYS A 5 23.76 -49.61 -7.02
N ALA A 6 23.49 -48.32 -6.86
CA ALA A 6 22.57 -47.53 -7.71
C ALA A 6 22.83 -46.04 -7.45
N THR A 7 23.67 -45.38 -8.25
CA THR A 7 23.33 -44.57 -9.43
C THR A 7 22.66 -43.24 -9.13
N LEU A 8 23.38 -42.18 -9.49
CA LEU A 8 22.94 -40.81 -9.75
C LEU A 8 21.58 -40.77 -10.48
N ALA A 9 20.61 -40.05 -9.92
CA ALA A 9 19.43 -39.60 -10.65
C ALA A 9 19.45 -38.07 -10.67
N SER A 10 20.09 -37.52 -11.70
CA SER A 10 19.90 -36.14 -12.13
C SER A 10 18.43 -35.96 -12.49
N ALA A 11 17.67 -35.25 -11.66
CA ALA A 11 16.32 -34.82 -12.01
C ALA A 11 16.46 -33.65 -13.00
N SER A 12 16.45 -34.00 -14.29
CA SER A 12 16.38 -33.08 -15.42
C SER A 12 15.16 -32.17 -15.28
N LEU A 13 15.40 -30.88 -15.07
CA LEU A 13 14.42 -29.81 -15.21
C LEU A 13 14.10 -29.64 -16.71
N CYS A 14 13.15 -30.42 -17.22
CA CYS A 14 12.64 -30.23 -18.57
C CYS A 14 11.82 -28.93 -18.62
N LEU A 15 12.43 -27.83 -19.07
CA LEU A 15 11.71 -26.68 -19.61
C LEU A 15 11.02 -27.11 -20.92
N SER A 16 9.77 -27.55 -20.86
CA SER A 16 8.91 -27.62 -22.03
C SER A 16 8.40 -26.22 -22.38
N LEU A 17 9.21 -25.47 -23.11
CA LEU A 17 8.78 -24.30 -23.89
C LEU A 17 8.02 -24.79 -25.13
N SER A 18 6.69 -24.81 -25.10
CA SER A 18 5.86 -24.74 -26.32
C SER A 18 4.36 -24.70 -26.01
N THR A 19 3.79 -23.50 -25.97
CA THR A 19 2.74 -23.07 -26.91
C THR A 19 2.65 -21.54 -26.88
N PRO A 20 2.70 -20.83 -28.02
CA PRO A 20 2.29 -19.44 -28.05
C PRO A 20 0.81 -19.39 -27.68
N VAL A 21 0.46 -18.61 -26.65
CA VAL A 21 -0.93 -18.29 -26.38
C VAL A 21 -1.44 -17.56 -27.63
N ARG A 22 -2.28 -18.23 -28.42
CA ARG A 22 -3.00 -17.55 -29.49
C ARG A 22 -3.96 -16.60 -28.79
N ALA A 23 -3.69 -15.31 -28.90
CA ALA A 23 -4.69 -14.28 -28.65
C ALA A 23 -5.85 -14.58 -29.61
N SER A 24 -6.95 -15.09 -29.07
CA SER A 24 -8.23 -15.18 -29.77
C SER A 24 -8.83 -13.78 -29.77
N ASP A 25 -9.17 -13.26 -30.95
CA ASP A 25 -9.54 -11.85 -31.18
C ASP A 25 -10.87 -11.37 -30.54
N ASP A 26 -11.42 -12.10 -29.57
CA ASP A 26 -12.57 -11.68 -28.74
C ASP A 26 -12.18 -11.43 -27.27
N SER A 27 -10.88 -11.21 -26.99
CA SER A 27 -10.29 -11.35 -25.65
C SER A 27 -9.74 -10.08 -25.00
N ASP A 28 -10.29 -8.90 -25.28
CA ASP A 28 -9.91 -7.69 -24.51
C ASP A 28 -10.31 -7.79 -23.03
N LYS A 29 -11.32 -8.61 -22.70
CA LYS A 29 -11.73 -8.87 -21.30
C LYS A 29 -11.05 -10.08 -20.67
N ALA A 30 -10.56 -11.05 -21.46
CA ALA A 30 -9.97 -12.28 -20.93
C ALA A 30 -8.44 -12.19 -20.76
N ALA A 31 -7.75 -11.36 -21.56
CA ALA A 31 -6.31 -11.14 -21.40
C ALA A 31 -5.96 -10.38 -20.10
N ALA A 32 -6.84 -9.50 -19.61
CA ALA A 32 -6.67 -8.81 -18.33
C ALA A 32 -6.73 -9.78 -17.13
N ALA A 33 -7.51 -10.86 -17.22
CA ALA A 33 -7.66 -11.84 -16.14
C ALA A 33 -6.45 -12.78 -16.00
N ALA A 34 -5.67 -13.02 -17.06
CA ALA A 34 -4.50 -13.90 -16.99
C ALA A 34 -3.28 -13.23 -16.32
N LEU A 35 -3.14 -11.91 -16.41
CA LEU A 35 -2.11 -11.16 -15.69
C LEU A 35 -2.37 -11.07 -14.17
N ALA A 36 -3.62 -11.27 -13.74
CA ALA A 36 -3.98 -11.34 -12.33
C ALA A 36 -3.35 -12.54 -11.59
N LEU A 37 -3.04 -13.63 -12.29
CA LEU A 37 -2.51 -14.86 -11.67
C LEU A 37 -1.04 -14.74 -11.22
N LEU A 38 -0.27 -13.80 -11.79
CA LEU A 38 1.09 -13.51 -11.32
C LEU A 38 1.11 -12.51 -10.15
N GLY A 39 -0.01 -11.83 -9.86
CA GLY A 39 -0.16 -10.87 -8.76
C GLY A 39 -0.53 -11.48 -7.39
N ILE A 40 -0.77 -12.79 -7.32
CA ILE A 40 -1.31 -13.48 -6.12
C ILE A 40 -0.33 -13.45 -4.92
N ALA A 41 0.97 -13.28 -5.14
CA ALA A 41 1.93 -13.15 -4.03
C ALA A 41 1.91 -11.75 -3.37
N ALA A 42 1.37 -10.72 -4.04
CA ALA A 42 1.19 -9.38 -3.48
C ALA A 42 -0.14 -9.22 -2.72
N LEU A 43 -1.04 -10.22 -2.82
CA LEU A 43 -2.48 -10.17 -2.54
C LEU A 43 -2.87 -9.91 -1.07
N ALA A 44 -1.91 -9.94 -0.14
CA ALA A 44 -2.15 -9.72 1.29
C ALA A 44 -1.56 -8.41 1.83
N HIS A 45 -0.78 -7.68 1.05
CA HIS A 45 -0.02 -6.52 1.54
C HIS A 45 -0.83 -5.23 1.67
N HIS A 46 -2.07 -5.20 1.16
CA HIS A 46 -2.86 -3.96 1.07
C HIS A 46 -4.07 -3.89 2.00
N LYS A 47 -4.15 -4.73 3.03
CA LYS A 47 -5.25 -4.68 4.02
C LYS A 47 -5.41 -3.30 4.65
N ASP A 48 -4.31 -2.60 4.89
CA ASP A 48 -4.30 -1.24 5.41
C ASP A 48 -4.73 -0.17 4.39
N HIS A 49 -4.97 -0.54 3.13
CA HIS A 49 -5.47 0.34 2.08
C HIS A 49 -6.93 0.08 1.72
N TYR A 50 -7.54 -0.99 2.24
CA TYR A 50 -8.97 -1.21 2.10
C TYR A 50 -9.75 -0.17 2.90
N ARG A 51 -10.85 0.35 2.34
CA ARG A 51 -11.73 1.25 3.10
C ARG A 51 -12.40 0.50 4.24
N ASP A 52 -12.76 1.22 5.31
CA ASP A 52 -13.55 0.66 6.41
C ASP A 52 -14.81 -0.05 5.87
N GLY A 53 -14.97 -1.33 6.23
CA GLY A 53 -16.10 -2.16 5.79
C GLY A 53 -15.97 -2.75 4.38
N TYR A 54 -14.90 -2.45 3.65
CA TYR A 54 -14.57 -3.10 2.38
C TYR A 54 -13.44 -4.10 2.57
N GLN A 55 -13.63 -5.32 2.06
CA GLN A 55 -12.57 -6.31 1.90
C GLN A 55 -12.89 -7.12 0.65
N PRO A 56 -11.92 -7.36 -0.25
CA PRO A 56 -12.14 -8.25 -1.37
C PRO A 56 -12.56 -9.65 -0.89
N SER A 57 -13.61 -10.20 -1.49
CA SER A 57 -14.20 -11.49 -1.11
C SER A 57 -13.48 -12.71 -1.68
N GLY A 58 -12.55 -12.51 -2.62
CA GLY A 58 -11.78 -13.58 -3.26
C GLY A 58 -10.70 -13.06 -4.21
N ALA A 59 -9.95 -13.99 -4.81
CA ALA A 59 -8.78 -13.66 -5.63
C ALA A 59 -9.08 -12.74 -6.83
N GLU A 60 -10.26 -12.88 -7.43
CA GLU A 60 -10.69 -12.03 -8.54
C GLU A 60 -10.88 -10.57 -8.10
N GLU A 61 -11.66 -10.33 -7.04
CA GLU A 61 -11.84 -8.98 -6.50
C GLU A 61 -10.54 -8.40 -5.98
N THR A 62 -9.66 -9.21 -5.37
CA THR A 62 -8.37 -8.68 -4.94
C THR A 62 -7.52 -8.27 -6.13
N ALA A 63 -7.48 -9.05 -7.20
CA ALA A 63 -6.76 -8.66 -8.42
C ALA A 63 -7.30 -7.37 -9.04
N GLN A 64 -8.63 -7.20 -9.08
CA GLN A 64 -9.26 -5.97 -9.56
C GLN A 64 -8.91 -4.77 -8.68
N PHE A 65 -8.91 -4.95 -7.35
CA PHE A 65 -8.42 -3.93 -6.41
C PHE A 65 -6.96 -3.57 -6.69
N GLU A 66 -6.07 -4.54 -6.87
CA GLU A 66 -4.65 -4.26 -7.15
C GLU A 66 -4.44 -3.54 -8.48
N MET A 67 -5.21 -3.90 -9.52
CA MET A 67 -5.21 -3.16 -10.78
C MET A 67 -5.60 -1.71 -10.57
N GLY A 68 -6.75 -1.46 -9.92
CA GLY A 68 -7.20 -0.10 -9.61
C GLY A 68 -6.16 0.65 -8.76
N TYR A 69 -5.63 0.02 -7.72
CA TYR A 69 -4.61 0.61 -6.85
C TYR A 69 -3.36 1.04 -7.61
N ARG A 70 -2.86 0.20 -8.51
CA ARG A 70 -1.71 0.55 -9.35
C ARG A 70 -2.03 1.71 -10.29
N ASP A 71 -3.18 1.67 -10.97
CA ASP A 71 -3.61 2.72 -11.90
C ASP A 71 -3.74 4.06 -11.16
N GLY A 72 -4.42 4.03 -10.01
CA GLY A 72 -4.50 5.17 -9.11
C GLY A 72 -3.12 5.64 -8.68
N LEU A 73 -2.28 4.78 -8.11
CA LEU A 73 -0.94 5.16 -7.62
C LEU A 73 -0.09 5.84 -8.71
N HIS A 74 -0.20 5.40 -9.96
CA HIS A 74 0.57 5.92 -11.10
C HIS A 74 -0.12 7.05 -11.86
N ASN A 75 -1.29 7.52 -11.40
CA ASN A 75 -2.06 8.60 -12.04
C ASN A 75 -2.52 8.25 -13.46
N GLU A 76 -2.86 6.98 -13.69
CA GLU A 76 -3.51 6.53 -14.92
C GLU A 76 -4.98 6.97 -14.94
N PRO A 77 -5.57 7.20 -16.13
CA PRO A 77 -7.00 7.48 -16.25
C PRO A 77 -7.85 6.33 -15.69
N TYR A 78 -8.95 6.67 -15.01
CA TYR A 78 -9.90 5.69 -14.51
C TYR A 78 -10.50 4.86 -15.67
N ALA A 79 -10.39 3.54 -15.60
CA ALA A 79 -10.94 2.62 -16.60
C ALA A 79 -12.47 2.49 -16.48
N SER A 80 -13.19 3.47 -17.03
CA SER A 80 -14.66 3.55 -16.96
C SER A 80 -15.41 2.41 -17.66
N ASN A 81 -14.75 1.70 -18.56
CA ASN A 81 -15.24 0.49 -19.23
C ASN A 81 -15.16 -0.77 -18.33
N TYR A 82 -14.56 -0.67 -17.14
CA TYR A 82 -14.41 -1.76 -16.18
C TYR A 82 -14.68 -1.31 -14.72
N PRO A 83 -15.86 -0.71 -14.41
CA PRO A 83 -16.10 -0.09 -13.11
C PRO A 83 -16.64 -1.13 -12.09
N THR A 84 -15.79 -2.06 -11.67
CA THR A 84 -16.16 -2.94 -10.56
C THR A 84 -15.95 -2.22 -9.24
N SER A 85 -16.74 -2.58 -8.21
CA SER A 85 -16.54 -2.02 -6.86
C SER A 85 -15.10 -2.22 -6.38
N ALA A 86 -14.50 -3.37 -6.68
CA ALA A 86 -13.13 -3.67 -6.30
C ALA A 86 -12.10 -2.77 -6.99
N TYR A 87 -12.22 -2.59 -8.32
CA TYR A 87 -11.37 -1.67 -9.07
C TYR A 87 -11.51 -0.24 -8.56
N MET A 88 -12.74 0.24 -8.31
CA MET A 88 -13.01 1.57 -7.77
C MET A 88 -12.32 1.80 -6.43
N ASN A 89 -12.49 0.87 -5.48
CA ASN A 89 -11.87 0.98 -4.16
C ASN A 89 -10.35 0.97 -4.25
N GLY A 90 -9.78 0.16 -5.15
CA GLY A 90 -8.36 0.15 -5.45
C GLY A 90 -7.88 1.49 -5.98
N TYR A 91 -8.54 2.00 -7.03
CA TYR A 91 -8.21 3.27 -7.69
C TYR A 91 -8.19 4.44 -6.70
N ASP A 92 -9.22 4.55 -5.86
CA ASP A 92 -9.29 5.57 -4.81
C ASP A 92 -8.16 5.43 -3.78
N ALA A 93 -7.83 4.20 -3.38
CA ALA A 93 -6.75 3.93 -2.45
C ALA A 93 -5.37 4.30 -3.03
N GLY A 94 -5.14 3.97 -4.30
CA GLY A 94 -3.92 4.35 -5.03
C GLY A 94 -3.79 5.86 -5.20
N HIS A 95 -4.89 6.55 -5.53
CA HIS A 95 -4.94 8.02 -5.57
C HIS A 95 -4.56 8.64 -4.23
N ARG A 96 -5.08 8.08 -3.13
CA ARG A 96 -4.80 8.55 -1.78
C ARG A 96 -3.34 8.34 -1.40
N GLU A 97 -2.79 7.16 -1.66
CA GLU A 97 -1.37 6.87 -1.43
C GLU A 97 -0.47 7.84 -2.20
N ARG A 98 -0.77 8.09 -3.48
CA ARG A 98 -0.05 9.08 -4.27
C ARG A 98 -0.19 10.50 -3.70
N SER A 99 -1.39 10.88 -3.26
CA SER A 99 -1.60 12.19 -2.62
C SER A 99 -0.75 12.33 -1.34
N HIS A 100 -0.71 11.29 -0.52
CA HIS A 100 0.11 11.22 0.70
C HIS A 100 1.60 11.27 0.41
N SER A 101 2.08 10.49 -0.56
CA SER A 101 3.48 10.51 -0.97
C SER A 101 3.87 11.84 -1.61
N LEU A 102 2.94 12.61 -2.17
CA LEU A 102 3.17 13.97 -2.66
C LEU A 102 2.90 15.07 -1.61
N ALA A 103 2.36 14.75 -0.44
CA ALA A 103 2.03 15.72 0.60
C ALA A 103 3.27 16.52 1.06
N HIS A 104 4.46 15.90 1.04
CA HIS A 104 5.72 16.61 1.31
C HIS A 104 6.12 17.61 0.22
N ARG A 105 5.67 17.43 -1.04
CA ARG A 105 5.94 18.34 -2.17
C ARG A 105 4.95 19.49 -2.26
N SER A 106 3.73 19.26 -1.77
CA SER A 106 2.86 20.34 -1.33
C SER A 106 3.50 20.96 -0.09
N SER A 107 4.48 21.83 -0.32
CA SER A 107 5.23 22.61 0.68
C SER A 107 4.36 23.55 1.53
N ASN A 108 3.04 23.29 1.59
CA ASN A 108 2.07 23.90 2.48
C ASN A 108 1.54 22.89 3.51
N VAL A 109 2.39 22.00 4.01
CA VAL A 109 2.20 21.44 5.35
C VAL A 109 2.71 22.49 6.37
N ALA A 110 1.98 23.62 6.40
CA ALA A 110 2.05 24.81 7.25
C ALA A 110 3.37 25.62 7.37
N GLY A 111 4.45 25.33 6.65
CA GLY A 111 5.69 26.13 6.75
C GLY A 111 6.34 26.10 8.15
N VAL A 112 5.95 25.13 8.98
CA VAL A 112 6.42 24.97 10.35
C VAL A 112 7.64 24.07 10.36
N LYS A 113 8.77 24.59 10.86
CA LYS A 113 9.97 23.79 11.09
C LYS A 113 9.80 22.96 12.36
N VAL A 114 9.22 21.78 12.23
CA VAL A 114 9.06 20.84 13.35
C VAL A 114 10.45 20.33 13.78
N PRO A 115 10.79 20.37 15.08
CA PRO A 115 12.05 19.82 15.59
C PRO A 115 12.19 18.33 15.28
N GLN A 116 13.41 17.88 15.00
CA GLN A 116 13.66 16.48 14.63
C GLN A 116 13.25 15.49 15.74
N ALA A 117 13.40 15.87 17.01
CA ALA A 117 12.98 15.03 18.14
C ALA A 117 11.45 14.87 18.20
N ALA A 118 10.69 15.94 17.94
CA ALA A 118 9.23 15.90 17.77
C ALA A 118 8.81 14.97 16.62
N MET A 119 9.44 15.13 15.45
CA MET A 119 9.15 14.27 14.30
C MET A 119 9.48 12.80 14.59
N ASN A 120 10.66 12.51 15.13
CA ASN A 120 11.11 11.15 15.39
C ASN A 120 10.23 10.45 16.44
N SER A 121 9.84 11.14 17.51
CA SER A 121 8.99 10.55 18.56
C SER A 121 7.61 10.19 18.00
N CYS A 122 6.93 11.13 17.32
CA CYS A 122 5.63 10.86 16.71
C CYS A 122 5.71 9.75 15.64
N PHE A 123 6.73 9.75 14.77
CA PHE A 123 6.92 8.66 13.80
C PHE A 123 7.13 7.31 14.48
N ASN A 124 7.97 7.24 15.51
CA ASN A 124 8.25 5.98 16.20
C ASN A 124 7.00 5.45 16.93
N ASP A 125 6.22 6.34 17.55
CA ASP A 125 4.96 5.99 18.22
C ASP A 125 3.93 5.47 17.21
N ALA A 126 3.75 6.20 16.09
CA ALA A 126 2.83 5.78 15.04
C ALA A 126 3.24 4.45 14.39
N VAL A 127 4.51 4.29 14.03
CA VAL A 127 5.04 3.08 13.38
C VAL A 127 4.89 1.85 14.28
N LYS A 128 5.24 1.95 15.57
CA LYS A 128 5.28 0.80 16.49
C LYS A 128 3.96 0.56 17.20
N GLY A 129 3.27 1.63 17.60
CA GLY A 129 2.07 1.57 18.40
C GLY A 129 0.79 1.50 17.57
N VAL A 130 0.65 2.38 16.58
CA VAL A 130 -0.63 2.60 15.91
C VAL A 130 -0.77 1.83 14.61
N PHE A 131 0.18 2.00 13.69
CA PHE A 131 0.14 1.41 12.35
C PHE A 131 0.79 0.03 12.28
N GLN A 132 1.75 -0.27 13.18
CA GLN A 132 2.47 -1.54 13.22
C GLN A 132 3.07 -1.92 11.84
N THR A 133 3.65 -0.95 11.15
CA THR A 133 4.13 -1.06 9.77
C THR A 133 5.60 -0.62 9.65
N SER A 134 6.18 -0.66 8.46
CA SER A 134 7.53 -0.13 8.20
C SER A 134 7.51 1.40 8.06
N PRO A 135 8.56 2.12 8.52
CA PRO A 135 8.60 3.59 8.45
C PRO A 135 8.38 4.19 7.06
N GLY A 136 8.84 3.50 6.01
CA GLY A 136 8.68 3.96 4.62
C GLY A 136 7.23 3.97 4.11
N ASN A 137 6.31 3.34 4.84
CA ASN A 137 4.89 3.29 4.49
C ASN A 137 4.05 4.35 5.23
N VAL A 138 4.69 5.18 6.06
CA VAL A 138 4.03 6.21 6.87
C VAL A 138 4.42 7.58 6.32
N HIS A 139 3.41 8.40 6.04
CA HIS A 139 3.59 9.70 5.40
C HIS A 139 3.14 10.82 6.33
N VAL A 140 3.91 11.92 6.36
CA VAL A 140 3.47 13.15 7.01
C VAL A 140 2.49 13.86 6.10
N ILE A 141 1.24 13.98 6.55
CA ILE A 141 0.17 14.62 5.76
C ILE A 141 -0.06 16.04 6.23
N LYS A 142 0.08 16.28 7.55
CA LYS A 142 -0.09 17.61 8.13
C LYS A 142 0.88 17.81 9.29
N ALA A 143 1.32 19.04 9.50
CA ALA A 143 2.07 19.46 10.66
C ALA A 143 1.75 20.93 10.93
N ALA A 144 1.69 21.32 12.19
CA ALA A 144 1.46 22.70 12.62
C ALA A 144 2.09 22.93 13.99
N GLN A 145 2.42 24.17 14.31
CA GLN A 145 2.84 24.58 15.65
C GLN A 145 1.63 25.16 16.38
N GLU A 146 1.41 24.70 17.60
CA GLU A 146 0.43 25.26 18.51
C GLU A 146 1.15 25.84 19.73
N GLY A 147 1.04 27.15 19.91
CA GLY A 147 1.77 27.86 20.97
C GLY A 147 3.28 27.89 20.73
N ALA A 148 4.05 28.05 21.81
CA ALA A 148 5.49 28.27 21.71
C ALA A 148 6.29 26.98 21.44
N ASP A 149 5.86 25.85 22.01
CA ASP A 149 6.66 24.62 22.03
C ASP A 149 5.90 23.35 21.64
N ASN A 150 4.60 23.42 21.35
CA ASN A 150 3.82 22.24 20.98
C ASN A 150 3.62 22.17 19.46
N PHE A 151 3.64 20.96 18.94
CA PHE A 151 3.49 20.64 17.54
C PHE A 151 2.42 19.58 17.37
N TYR A 152 1.56 19.79 16.39
CA TYR A 152 0.68 18.76 15.86
C TYR A 152 1.32 18.15 14.62
N ILE A 153 1.37 16.83 14.57
CA ILE A 153 1.88 16.08 13.42
C ILE A 153 0.82 15.02 13.09
N GLU A 154 0.27 15.09 11.89
CA GLU A 154 -0.62 14.09 11.33
C GLU A 154 0.15 13.17 10.39
N LEU A 155 0.14 11.89 10.73
CA LEU A 155 0.73 10.82 9.96
C LEU A 155 -0.39 9.95 9.38
N ALA A 156 -0.19 9.46 8.16
CA ALA A 156 -1.11 8.51 7.54
C ALA A 156 -0.39 7.27 7.02
N HIS A 157 -1.11 6.15 7.09
CA HIS A 157 -0.78 4.89 6.44
C HIS A 157 -2.07 4.32 5.83
N GLY A 158 -2.16 4.33 4.50
CA GLY A 158 -3.37 3.89 3.79
C GLY A 158 -4.60 4.75 4.14
N HIS A 159 -5.60 4.17 4.81
CA HIS A 159 -6.80 4.89 5.30
C HIS A 159 -6.72 5.28 6.78
N LYS A 160 -5.65 4.88 7.48
CA LYS A 160 -5.49 5.12 8.91
C LYS A 160 -4.74 6.41 9.13
N HIS A 161 -5.25 7.25 10.03
CA HIS A 161 -4.65 8.52 10.39
C HIS A 161 -4.34 8.56 11.89
N VAL A 162 -3.23 9.18 12.25
CA VAL A 162 -2.90 9.49 13.64
C VAL A 162 -2.40 10.91 13.74
N VAL A 163 -2.87 11.61 14.77
CA VAL A 163 -2.40 12.95 15.12
C VAL A 163 -1.65 12.86 16.44
N CYS A 164 -0.36 13.18 16.43
CA CYS A 164 0.42 13.35 17.65
C CYS A 164 0.44 14.83 18.05
N THR A 165 0.26 15.10 19.33
CA THR A 165 0.64 16.37 19.97
C THR A 165 1.93 16.15 20.73
N VAL A 166 2.98 16.88 20.38
CA VAL A 166 4.34 16.64 20.88
C VAL A 166 5.08 17.96 21.08
N ASN A 167 5.99 18.05 22.05
CA ASN A 167 6.85 19.24 22.18
C ASN A 167 8.15 19.13 21.38
N SER A 168 8.94 20.22 21.34
CA SER A 168 10.25 20.23 20.66
C SER A 168 11.24 19.19 21.19
N ALA A 169 11.12 18.77 22.45
CA ALA A 169 11.93 17.73 23.08
C ALA A 169 11.52 16.30 22.68
N GLY A 170 10.40 16.12 21.96
CA GLY A 170 9.88 14.81 21.56
C GLY A 170 9.02 14.10 22.62
N GLN A 171 8.51 14.85 23.61
CA GLN A 171 7.55 14.32 24.58
C GLN A 171 6.16 14.40 23.98
N ILE A 172 5.53 13.24 23.78
CA ILE A 172 4.17 13.14 23.25
C ILE A 172 3.19 13.35 24.41
N PHE A 173 2.28 14.30 24.24
CA PHE A 173 1.23 14.62 25.21
C PHE A 173 -0.07 13.90 24.88
N ASN A 174 -0.34 13.69 23.60
CA ASN A 174 -1.55 13.05 23.12
C ASN A 174 -1.29 12.37 21.77
N THR A 175 -1.94 11.23 21.56
CA THR A 175 -1.97 10.52 20.28
C THR A 175 -3.43 10.21 19.98
N GLU A 176 -4.00 10.88 18.98
CA GLU A 176 -5.40 10.71 18.58
C GLU A 176 -5.48 9.90 17.29
N TYR A 177 -6.25 8.81 17.31
CA TYR A 177 -6.54 8.02 16.12
C TYR A 177 -7.75 8.61 15.38
N ARG A 178 -7.56 8.98 14.11
CA ARG A 178 -8.65 9.44 13.23
C ARG A 178 -8.96 8.38 12.17
N ARG A 179 -10.25 8.11 11.98
CA ARG A 179 -10.77 7.40 10.80
C ARG A 179 -11.43 8.41 9.89
N LEU A 180 -11.15 8.32 8.59
CA LEU A 180 -11.86 9.03 7.53
C LEU A 180 -12.78 8.06 6.79
#